data_AF-A0A939KTD4-F1
#
_entry.id   AF-A0A939KTD4-F1
#
_cell.length_a   1.000
_cell.length_b   1.000
_cell.length_c   1.000
_cell.angle_alpha   90.00
_cell.angle_beta   90.00
_cell.angle_gamma   90.00
#
_symmetry.space_group_name_H-M   'P 1'
#
loop_
_entity.id
_entity.type
_entity.pdbx_description
1 polymer ?
#
loop_
_entity_poly.entity_id
_entity_poly.type
_entity_poly.pdbx_seq_one_letter_code
_entity_poly.pdbx_strand_id
1 'polypeptide(L)'
;MEYSYYLPNASLTLRIIEYLHATRRLPVAFVTVIHQIDGWVMKIKLAQALDAQEEGDFRAYLNEVGFPYQPEIRVQMALWSLETGQSPINVMRRYQVAVVSHGSPNHCEIEEFRQQFVQGLGYCPETLA
;
A
#
# COMPACT_ATOMS: atom_id res chain seq x y z
N MET A 1 -9.67 -10.38 -6.63
CA MET A 1 -10.02 -8.99 -7.00
C MET A 1 -8.91 -8.07 -6.52
N GLU A 2 -8.54 -7.02 -7.26
CA GLU A 2 -7.43 -6.16 -6.88
C GLU A 2 -7.67 -4.67 -7.11
N TYR A 3 -7.00 -3.87 -6.27
CA TYR A 3 -7.07 -2.42 -6.25
C TYR A 3 -5.66 -1.87 -6.17
N SER A 4 -5.34 -0.88 -7.00
CA SER A 4 -4.07 -0.16 -6.95
C SER A 4 -4.35 1.32 -6.83
N TYR A 5 -3.82 1.93 -5.77
CA TYR A 5 -4.08 3.32 -5.44
C TYR A 5 -2.79 4.06 -5.11
N TYR A 6 -2.78 5.34 -5.43
CA TYR A 6 -1.76 6.29 -5.03
C TYR A 6 -2.28 7.13 -3.87
N LEU A 7 -1.47 7.25 -2.83
CA LEU A 7 -1.77 7.96 -1.60
C LEU A 7 -0.73 9.08 -1.42
N PRO A 8 -1.15 10.33 -1.19
CA PRO A 8 -0.23 11.45 -1.01
C PRO A 8 0.74 11.31 0.16
N ASN A 9 0.32 10.65 1.25
CA ASN A 9 1.12 10.57 2.47
C ASN A 9 0.91 9.30 3.30
N ALA A 10 1.75 9.16 4.33
CA ALA A 10 1.73 8.05 5.27
C ALA A 10 0.43 7.99 6.06
N SER A 11 -0.09 9.13 6.53
CA SER A 11 -1.36 9.20 7.27
C SER A 11 -2.55 8.60 6.50
N LEU A 12 -2.69 8.92 5.20
CA LEU A 12 -3.74 8.36 4.35
C LEU A 12 -3.51 6.87 4.07
N THR A 13 -2.25 6.45 3.94
CA THR A 13 -1.88 5.04 3.82
C THR A 13 -2.29 4.25 5.07
N LEU A 14 -2.00 4.77 6.27
CA LEU A 14 -2.40 4.18 7.55
C LEU A 14 -3.92 4.11 7.70
N ARG A 15 -4.65 5.17 7.29
CA ARG A 15 -6.13 5.20 7.33
C ARG A 15 -6.75 4.03 6.57
N ILE A 16 -6.20 3.65 5.42
CA ILE A 16 -6.67 2.47 4.67
C ILE A 16 -6.36 1.17 5.42
N ILE A 17 -5.15 1.04 5.98
CA ILE A 17 -4.77 -0.15 6.77
C ILE A 17 -5.70 -0.32 7.98
N GLU A 18 -5.99 0.76 8.69
CA GLU A 18 -6.95 0.77 9.81
C GLU A 18 -8.35 0.36 9.35
N TYR A 19 -8.82 0.89 8.23
CA TYR A 19 -10.12 0.52 7.65
C TYR A 19 -10.19 -0.97 7.30
N LEU A 20 -9.12 -1.53 6.72
CA LEU A 20 -9.04 -2.96 6.41
C LEU A 20 -9.06 -3.83 7.68
N HIS A 21 -8.43 -3.37 8.77
CA HIS A 21 -8.50 -4.06 10.06
C HIS A 21 -9.87 -3.95 10.74
N ALA A 22 -10.49 -2.77 10.70
CA ALA A 22 -11.79 -2.51 11.29
C ALA A 22 -12.90 -3.28 10.55
N THR A 23 -12.77 -3.38 9.23
CA THR A 23 -13.73 -4.07 8.36
C THR A 23 -13.36 -5.54 8.21
N ARG A 24 -13.48 -6.30 9.31
CA ARG A 24 -13.16 -7.76 9.36
C ARG A 24 -13.88 -8.63 8.32
N ARG A 25 -14.90 -8.09 7.64
CA ARG A 25 -15.61 -8.78 6.54
C ARG A 25 -14.83 -8.78 5.24
N LEU A 26 -13.89 -7.84 5.04
CA LEU A 26 -13.12 -7.79 3.81
C LEU A 26 -12.13 -8.96 3.76
N PRO A 27 -12.21 -9.82 2.73
CA PRO A 27 -11.40 -11.01 2.62
C PRO A 27 -10.03 -10.65 2.04
N VAL A 28 -9.23 -9.86 2.76
CA VAL A 28 -7.92 -9.41 2.29
C VAL A 28 -6.96 -10.59 2.21
N ALA A 29 -6.45 -10.87 1.01
CA ALA A 29 -5.39 -11.85 0.79
C ALA A 29 -4.03 -11.25 1.16
N PHE A 30 -3.73 -10.06 0.62
CA PHE A 30 -2.54 -9.30 0.99
C PHE A 30 -2.69 -7.81 0.64
N VAL A 31 -1.86 -6.99 1.28
CA VAL A 31 -1.60 -5.60 0.94
C VAL A 31 -0.12 -5.46 0.64
N THR A 32 0.21 -4.63 -0.34
CA THR A 32 1.58 -4.20 -0.62
C THR A 32 1.63 -2.69 -0.58
N VAL A 33 2.61 -2.15 0.14
CA VAL A 33 2.86 -0.71 0.26
C VAL A 33 4.26 -0.43 -0.23
N ILE A 34 4.38 0.45 -1.22
CA ILE A 34 5.65 0.92 -1.80
C ILE A 34 5.71 2.43 -1.62
N HIS A 35 6.79 2.93 -1.02
CA HIS A 35 7.07 4.35 -0.97
C HIS A 35 7.84 4.79 -2.22
N GLN A 36 7.44 5.92 -2.78
CA GLN A 36 8.10 6.62 -3.88
C GLN A 36 8.44 8.04 -3.43
N ILE A 37 9.25 8.77 -4.22
CA ILE A 37 9.65 10.15 -3.86
C ILE A 37 8.44 11.06 -3.63
N ASP A 38 7.40 10.92 -4.45
CA ASP A 38 6.26 11.84 -4.44
C ASP A 38 5.08 11.37 -3.57
N GLY A 39 5.12 10.14 -3.04
CA GLY A 39 4.01 9.55 -2.30
C GLY A 39 4.07 8.03 -2.17
N TRP A 40 2.91 7.41 -1.99
CA TRP A 40 2.78 6.01 -1.62
C TRP A 40 1.90 5.25 -2.62
N VAL A 41 2.33 4.05 -2.98
CA VAL A 41 1.55 3.12 -3.81
C VAL A 41 1.07 1.98 -2.95
N MET A 42 -0.25 1.75 -2.93
CA MET A 42 -0.86 0.62 -2.25
C MET A 42 -1.54 -0.31 -3.26
N LYS A 43 -1.18 -1.59 -3.22
CA LYS A 43 -1.94 -2.67 -3.87
C LYS A 43 -2.68 -3.47 -2.81
N ILE A 44 -3.98 -3.66 -2.99
CA ILE A 44 -4.84 -4.48 -2.13
C ILE A 44 -5.36 -5.63 -2.97
N LYS A 45 -5.09 -6.86 -2.54
CA LYS A 45 -5.63 -8.08 -3.15
C LYS A 45 -6.65 -8.71 -2.20
N LEU A 46 -7.84 -8.97 -2.71
CA LEU A 46 -8.86 -9.75 -2.00
C LEU A 46 -8.82 -11.21 -2.45
N ALA A 47 -8.96 -12.12 -1.48
CA ALA A 47 -8.99 -13.58 -1.65
C ALA A 47 -10.24 -14.06 -2.38
N GLN A 48 -11.36 -13.35 -2.23
CA GLN A 48 -12.61 -13.58 -2.96
C GLN A 48 -13.14 -12.25 -3.51
N ALA A 49 -14.02 -12.34 -4.51
CA ALA A 49 -14.71 -11.17 -5.02
C ALA A 49 -15.72 -10.67 -3.98
N LEU A 50 -15.92 -9.36 -3.95
CA LEU A 50 -17.02 -8.73 -3.21
C LEU A 50 -18.29 -8.79 -4.06
N ASP A 51 -19.45 -8.65 -3.42
CA ASP A 51 -20.66 -8.35 -4.18
C ASP A 51 -20.63 -6.91 -4.73
N ALA A 52 -21.56 -6.57 -5.62
CA ALA A 52 -21.56 -5.28 -6.30
C ALA A 52 -21.70 -4.07 -5.36
N GLN A 53 -22.41 -4.23 -4.24
CA GLN A 53 -22.62 -3.15 -3.28
C GLN A 53 -21.35 -2.98 -2.43
N GLU A 54 -20.81 -4.07 -1.90
CA GLU A 54 -19.56 -4.07 -1.13
C GLU A 54 -18.38 -3.57 -1.96
N GLU A 55 -18.30 -3.97 -3.24
CA GLU A 55 -17.33 -3.43 -4.19
C GLU A 55 -17.49 -1.93 -4.38
N GLY A 56 -18.73 -1.45 -4.58
CA GLY A 56 -19.03 -0.04 -4.76
C GLY A 56 -18.64 0.79 -3.54
N ASP A 57 -19.03 0.36 -2.35
CA ASP A 57 -18.73 1.02 -1.09
C ASP A 57 -17.23 1.04 -0.82
N PHE A 58 -16.53 -0.08 -1.07
CA PHE A 58 -15.10 -0.15 -0.88
C PHE A 58 -14.34 0.74 -1.87
N ARG A 59 -14.71 0.74 -3.16
CA ARG A 59 -14.12 1.65 -4.16
C ARG A 59 -14.39 3.11 -3.81
N ALA A 60 -15.59 3.45 -3.36
CA ALA A 60 -15.94 4.81 -2.97
C ALA A 60 -15.05 5.29 -1.82
N TYR A 61 -14.86 4.46 -0.81
CA TYR A 61 -13.93 4.75 0.29
C TYR A 61 -12.49 4.95 -0.20
N LEU A 62 -11.97 4.04 -1.03
CA LEU A 62 -10.60 4.18 -1.55
C LEU A 62 -10.42 5.46 -2.39
N ASN A 63 -11.44 5.86 -3.16
CA ASN A 63 -11.45 7.09 -3.94
C ASN A 63 -11.57 8.37 -3.08
N GLU A 64 -12.08 8.28 -1.86
CA GLU A 64 -12.06 9.41 -0.91
C GLU A 64 -10.65 9.64 -0.35
N VAL A 65 -9.91 8.54 -0.12
CA VAL A 65 -8.61 8.57 0.56
C VAL A 65 -7.45 8.74 -0.43
N GLY A 66 -7.61 8.29 -1.67
CA GLY A 66 -6.56 8.32 -2.67
C GLY A 66 -7.07 8.31 -4.11
N PHE A 67 -6.16 8.02 -5.03
CA PHE A 67 -6.45 8.05 -6.46
C PHE A 67 -6.21 6.67 -7.08
N PRO A 68 -7.13 6.14 -7.91
CA PRO A 68 -6.86 4.96 -8.71
C PRO A 68 -5.55 5.14 -9.48
N TYR A 69 -4.68 4.15 -9.38
CA TYR A 69 -3.32 4.27 -9.88
C TYR A 69 -2.99 3.12 -10.80
N GLN A 70 -2.46 3.46 -11.97
CA GLN A 70 -1.85 2.51 -12.89
C GLN A 70 -0.34 2.61 -12.75
N PRO A 71 0.33 1.64 -12.10
CA PRO A 71 1.76 1.74 -11.86
C PRO A 71 2.57 1.69 -13.16
N GLU A 72 3.74 2.34 -13.17
CA GLU A 72 4.71 2.16 -14.24
C GLU A 72 5.26 0.72 -14.29
N ILE A 73 5.83 0.32 -15.43
CA ILE A 73 6.30 -1.07 -15.67
C ILE A 73 7.20 -1.59 -14.53
N ARG A 74 8.11 -0.76 -14.03
CA ARG A 74 9.02 -1.13 -12.93
C ARG A 74 8.25 -1.51 -11.66
N VAL A 75 7.29 -0.68 -11.26
CA VAL A 75 6.46 -0.91 -10.07
C VAL A 75 5.52 -2.10 -10.30
N GLN A 76 4.96 -2.26 -11.50
CA GLN A 76 4.17 -3.44 -11.86
C GLN A 76 4.99 -4.73 -11.66
N MET A 77 6.23 -4.76 -12.15
CA MET A 77 7.12 -5.92 -12.00
C MET A 77 7.49 -6.20 -10.54
N ALA A 78 7.68 -5.16 -9.73
CA ALA A 78 7.91 -5.30 -8.29
C ALA A 78 6.68 -5.91 -7.59
N LEU A 79 5.49 -5.35 -7.84
CA LEU A 79 4.22 -5.84 -7.29
C LEU A 79 3.94 -7.29 -7.70
N TRP A 80 4.17 -7.64 -8.96
CA TRP A 80 4.01 -9.01 -9.45
C TRP A 80 5.01 -9.98 -8.78
N SER A 81 6.28 -9.58 -8.65
CA SER A 81 7.31 -10.40 -8.00
C SER A 81 6.96 -10.71 -6.54
N LEU A 82 6.46 -9.71 -5.81
CA LEU A 82 5.96 -9.87 -4.44
C LEU A 82 4.76 -10.83 -4.38
N GLU A 83 3.77 -10.64 -5.25
CA GLU A 83 2.60 -11.53 -5.35
C GLU A 83 2.98 -12.99 -5.63
N THR A 84 4.05 -13.23 -6.39
CA THR A 84 4.60 -14.57 -6.64
C THR A 84 5.46 -15.13 -5.49
N GLY A 85 5.56 -14.41 -4.37
CA GLY A 85 6.25 -14.86 -3.15
C GLY A 85 7.74 -14.53 -3.10
N GLN A 86 8.26 -13.64 -3.95
CA GLN A 86 9.65 -13.19 -3.81
C GLN A 86 9.84 -12.32 -2.57
N SER A 87 10.98 -12.47 -1.91
CA SER A 87 11.34 -11.65 -0.73
C SER A 87 11.32 -10.15 -1.05
N PRO A 88 10.69 -9.31 -0.21
CA PRO A 88 10.72 -7.85 -0.35
C PRO A 88 12.12 -7.27 -0.54
N ILE A 89 13.12 -7.77 0.20
CA ILE A 89 14.51 -7.30 0.10
C ILE A 89 15.08 -7.55 -1.31
N ASN A 90 14.80 -8.73 -1.89
CA ASN A 90 15.28 -9.06 -3.23
C ASN A 90 14.56 -8.22 -4.30
N VAL A 91 13.26 -7.99 -4.12
CA VAL A 91 12.46 -7.12 -5.01
C VAL A 91 12.97 -5.69 -4.96
N MET A 92 13.20 -5.13 -3.78
CA MET A 92 13.75 -3.78 -3.61
C MET A 92 15.09 -3.62 -4.35
N ARG A 93 16.02 -4.57 -4.15
CA ARG A 93 17.32 -4.57 -4.83
C ARG A 93 17.20 -4.69 -6.36
N ARG A 94 16.30 -5.56 -6.84
CA ARG A 94 16.15 -5.83 -8.27
C ARG A 94 15.50 -4.67 -9.02
N TYR A 95 14.44 -4.11 -8.46
CA TYR A 95 13.63 -3.10 -9.15
C TYR A 95 13.92 -1.67 -8.71
N GLN A 96 14.74 -1.48 -7.66
CA GLN A 96 15.09 -0.19 -7.09
C GLN A 96 13.84 0.58 -6.62
N VAL A 97 13.00 -0.11 -5.84
CA VAL A 97 11.80 0.44 -5.20
C VAL A 97 11.90 0.28 -3.69
N ALA A 98 11.23 1.14 -2.91
CA ALA A 98 11.16 1.01 -1.46
C ALA A 98 9.89 0.26 -1.06
N VAL A 99 9.97 -1.06 -0.91
CA VAL A 99 8.86 -1.88 -0.39
C VAL A 99 8.81 -1.67 1.11
N VAL A 100 7.73 -1.05 1.59
CA VAL A 100 7.54 -0.74 3.01
C VAL A 100 6.88 -1.91 3.73
N SER A 101 5.83 -2.48 3.12
CA SER A 101 5.08 -3.60 3.69
C SER A 101 4.55 -4.52 2.60
N HIS A 102 4.52 -5.82 2.85
CA HIS A 102 3.89 -6.82 1.98
C HIS A 102 3.38 -8.02 2.78
N GLY A 103 2.09 -8.35 2.64
CA GLY A 103 1.46 -9.47 3.32
C GLY A 103 0.14 -9.06 3.97
N SER A 104 -0.11 -9.48 5.21
CA SER A 104 -1.26 -8.95 5.98
C SER A 104 -1.15 -7.43 6.11
N PRO A 105 -2.28 -6.68 6.14
CA PRO A 105 -2.24 -5.26 6.47
C PRO A 105 -1.45 -5.06 7.76
N ASN A 106 -0.36 -4.29 7.70
CA ASN A 106 0.56 -4.10 8.83
C ASN A 106 0.80 -2.62 9.06
N HIS A 107 0.17 -2.10 10.11
CA HIS A 107 0.32 -0.72 10.55
C HIS A 107 1.74 -0.42 11.05
N CYS A 108 2.36 -1.34 11.79
CA CYS A 108 3.64 -1.11 12.45
C CYS A 108 4.78 -0.87 11.45
N GLU A 109 4.83 -1.65 10.36
CA GLU A 109 5.88 -1.49 9.34
C GLU A 109 5.86 -0.10 8.68
N ILE A 110 4.67 0.46 8.45
CA ILE A 110 4.50 1.78 7.83
C ILE A 110 4.92 2.88 8.81
N GLU A 111 4.54 2.75 10.09
CA GLU A 111 4.97 3.70 11.13
C GLU A 111 6.47 3.66 11.40
N GLU A 112 7.06 2.46 11.47
CA GLU A 112 8.51 2.30 11.65
C GLU A 112 9.28 2.94 10.49
N PHE A 113 8.83 2.73 9.25
CA PHE A 113 9.43 3.37 8.08
C PHE A 113 9.32 4.90 8.17
N ARG A 114 8.15 5.43 8.53
CA ARG A 114 7.92 6.87 8.71
C ARG A 114 8.89 7.46 9.75
N GLN A 115 8.99 6.82 10.92
CA GLN A 115 9.87 7.28 12.00
C GLN A 115 11.35 7.26 11.60
N GLN A 116 11.81 6.18 10.95
CA GLN A 116 13.20 6.07 10.50
C GLN A 116 13.57 7.16 9.49
N PHE A 117 12.69 7.47 8.54
CA PHE A 117 12.94 8.53 7.57
C PHE A 117 12.93 9.92 8.20
N VAL A 118 11.96 10.23 9.08
CA VAL A 118 11.90 11.53 9.78
C VAL A 118 13.15 11.76 10.64
N GLN A 119 13.61 10.73 11.35
CA GLN A 119 14.84 10.79 12.15
C GLN A 119 16.09 11.01 11.27
N GLY A 120 16.14 10.40 10.08
CA GLY A 120 17.25 10.55 9.15
C GLY A 120 17.31 11.90 8.43
N LEU A 121 16.16 12.55 8.24
CA LEU A 121 16.06 13.82 7.50
C LEU A 121 16.16 15.06 8.41
N GLY A 122 15.80 14.95 9.68
CA GLY A 122 15.74 16.09 10.61
C GLY A 122 14.55 17.03 10.37
N TYR A 123 13.64 16.67 9.46
CA TYR A 123 12.34 17.31 9.20
C TYR A 123 11.33 16.25 8.74
N CYS A 124 10.03 16.57 8.74
CA CYS A 124 8.98 15.67 8.25
C CYS A 124 8.48 16.16 6.87
N PRO A 125 8.83 15.46 5.77
CA PRO A 125 8.24 15.71 4.45
C PRO A 125 6.72 15.50 4.47
N GLU A 126 5.98 16.23 3.62
CA GLU A 126 4.52 16.07 3.52
C GLU A 126 4.10 14.65 3.11
N THR A 127 4.92 13.96 2.32
CA THR A 127 4.67 12.56 1.96
C THR A 127 4.82 11.60 3.13
N LEU A 128 5.52 12.00 4.19
CA LEU A 128 5.69 11.23 5.43
C LEU A 128 4.83 11.77 6.58
N ALA A 129 3.99 12.78 6.33
CA ALA A 129 3.08 13.33 7.33
C ALA A 129 2.04 12.29 7.79
#